data_AF-A0A1G1JC76-F1
#
_entry.id   AF-A0A1G1JC76-F1
#
_cell.length_a   1.000
_cell.length_b   1.000
_cell.length_c   1.000
_cell.angle_alpha   90.00
_cell.angle_beta   90.00
_cell.angle_gamma   90.00
#
_symmetry.space_group_name_H-M   'P 1'
#
loop_
_entity.id
_entity.type
_entity.pdbx_description
1 polymer ?
#
loop_
_entity_poly.entity_id
_entity_poly.type
_entity_poly.pdbx_seq_one_letter_code
_entity_poly.pdbx_strand_id
1 'polypeptide(L)'
;MNSNQMTMYETEDGKIRIDVLFDKENVWLTQKLMAMLFECSVDNVSLHLKNSFSERELDEKSVIEEFSITAPDGKKYKTKHYSLEAIIAVGYRVNTARGTQFRAWATDRLKSYILKGFAIDKDRFIKGSKFDARYFDELLEEIREIRASERMVYQKITDIYATSVDYSPRSVETERFFATVQNKLHFAITGKTAAEIITSRADKSEPHMGLTTWRKAPKGKILPSDIRIAKNYLSKEELKQLNHIVDMYLDHAEFQASRGRLMHMRDWAARLDAFLKFNEQDILQGKGKVSHDVAVALAEKHYESFRITQDRRFESDFDREVKKLRVLEKKKSLSGKKKDKSQ
;
A
#
# COMPACT_ATOMS: atom_id res chain seq x y z
N MET A 1 2.18 23.28 -1.13
CA MET A 1 3.33 24.11 -0.70
C MET A 1 4.37 23.15 -0.14
N ASN A 2 5.47 22.86 -0.86
CA ASN A 2 6.57 22.08 -0.31
C ASN A 2 7.40 23.00 0.58
N SER A 3 7.14 22.96 1.88
CA SER A 3 8.06 23.50 2.87
C SER A 3 9.24 22.53 2.97
N ASN A 4 10.41 22.92 2.46
CA ASN A 4 11.68 22.25 2.73
C ASN A 4 11.85 22.12 4.25
N GLN A 5 11.66 20.91 4.78
CA GLN A 5 11.66 20.68 6.22
C GLN A 5 13.06 20.20 6.62
N MET A 6 13.82 21.07 7.27
CA MET A 6 15.04 20.65 7.98
C MET A 6 14.66 20.06 9.32
N THR A 7 15.08 18.81 9.57
CA THR A 7 14.91 18.13 10.85
C THR A 7 16.27 17.72 11.38
N MET A 8 16.50 17.91 12.68
CA MET A 8 17.70 17.43 13.34
C MET A 8 17.59 15.91 13.54
N TYR A 9 18.50 15.15 12.94
CA TYR A 9 18.63 13.72 13.16
C TYR A 9 19.76 13.46 14.15
N GLU A 10 19.46 12.71 15.21
CA GLU A 10 20.41 12.31 16.25
C GLU A 10 20.66 10.80 16.14
N THR A 11 21.92 10.38 16.17
CA THR A 11 22.25 8.95 16.22
C THR A 11 21.77 8.33 17.53
N GLU A 12 21.50 7.02 17.55
CA GLU A 12 20.99 6.32 18.75
C GLU A 12 21.86 6.52 20.00
N ASP A 13 23.15 6.79 19.84
CA ASP A 13 24.09 7.08 20.92
C ASP A 13 24.23 8.57 21.27
N GLY A 14 23.44 9.44 20.65
CA GLY A 14 23.39 10.89 20.92
C GLY A 14 24.61 11.70 20.45
N LYS A 15 25.60 11.05 19.84
CA LYS A 15 26.91 11.68 19.56
C LYS A 15 26.92 12.54 18.30
N ILE A 16 26.12 12.18 17.31
CA ILE A 16 26.05 12.89 16.04
C ILE A 16 24.67 13.50 15.92
N ARG A 17 24.63 14.80 15.65
CA ARG A 17 23.42 15.50 15.26
C ARG A 17 23.64 16.18 13.93
N ILE A 18 22.84 15.82 12.93
CA ILE A 18 22.91 16.40 11.60
C ILE A 18 21.57 16.99 11.21
N ASP A 19 21.60 18.14 10.51
CA ASP A 19 20.41 18.70 9.91
C ASP A 19 20.14 17.98 8.58
N VAL A 20 18.97 17.36 8.50
CA VAL A 20 18.53 16.56 7.36
C VAL A 20 17.43 17.31 6.64
N LEU A 21 17.60 17.49 5.32
CA LEU A 21 16.58 18.12 4.48
C LEU A 21 15.63 17.06 3.92
N PHE A 22 14.33 17.24 4.15
CA PHE A 22 13.27 16.48 3.50
C PHE A 22 12.63 17.32 2.39
N ASP A 23 12.70 16.84 1.15
CA ASP A 23 12.01 17.42 -0.01
C ASP A 23 11.68 16.32 -1.03
N LYS A 24 10.54 16.47 -1.72
CA LYS A 24 10.02 15.53 -2.75
C LYS A 24 10.05 14.06 -2.29
N GLU A 25 9.59 13.78 -1.07
CA GLU A 25 9.54 12.43 -0.48
C GLU A 25 10.92 11.74 -0.36
N ASN A 26 12.01 12.51 -0.35
CA ASN A 26 13.38 12.00 -0.23
C ASN A 26 14.15 12.75 0.86
N VAL A 27 15.24 12.13 1.30
CA VAL A 27 16.20 12.67 2.26
C VAL A 27 17.42 13.17 1.50
N TRP A 28 17.84 14.39 1.81
CA TRP A 28 18.92 15.08 1.12
C TRP A 28 20.03 15.48 2.07
N LEU A 29 21.26 15.04 1.80
CA LEU A 29 22.46 15.41 2.56
C LEU A 29 23.56 15.96 1.65
N THR A 30 24.36 16.88 2.18
CA THR A 30 25.61 17.29 1.52
C THR A 30 26.72 16.27 1.78
N GLN A 31 27.79 16.28 0.98
CA GLN A 31 28.97 15.42 1.24
C GLN A 31 29.56 15.63 2.63
N LYS A 32 29.52 16.87 3.15
CA LYS A 32 29.97 17.20 4.49
C LYS A 32 29.11 16.55 5.57
N LEU A 33 27.79 16.55 5.39
CA LEU A 33 26.87 15.89 6.31
C LEU A 33 27.01 14.37 6.26
N MET A 34 27.18 13.77 5.08
CA MET A 34 27.48 12.34 4.94
C MET A 34 28.81 11.95 5.60
N ALA A 35 29.83 12.78 5.44
CA ALA A 35 31.14 12.58 6.07
C ALA A 35 31.02 12.56 7.61
N MET A 36 30.24 13.47 8.18
CA MET A 36 29.93 13.45 9.62
C MET A 36 29.12 12.23 10.03
N LEU A 37 28.04 11.90 9.29
CA LEU A 37 27.18 10.75 9.57
C LEU A 37 27.95 9.43 9.63
N PHE A 38 28.86 9.23 8.68
CA PHE A 38 29.64 8.00 8.56
C PHE A 38 31.03 8.06 9.21
N GLU A 39 31.35 9.14 9.92
CA GLU A 39 32.66 9.37 10.55
C GLU A 39 33.84 9.12 9.59
N CYS A 40 33.77 9.70 8.39
CA CYS A 40 34.81 9.59 7.36
C CYS A 40 35.17 10.94 6.75
N SER A 41 36.18 10.99 5.88
CA SER A 41 36.53 12.23 5.17
C SER A 41 35.55 12.53 4.03
N VAL A 42 35.39 13.82 3.70
CA VAL A 42 34.62 14.27 2.53
C VAL A 42 35.21 13.71 1.23
N ASP A 43 36.54 13.54 1.18
CA ASP A 43 37.23 12.94 0.03
C ASP A 43 36.82 11.47 -0.16
N ASN A 44 36.64 10.72 0.94
CA ASN A 44 36.19 9.34 0.87
C ASN A 44 34.74 9.24 0.36
N VAL A 45 33.86 10.13 0.83
CA VAL A 45 32.48 10.26 0.30
C VAL A 45 32.51 10.57 -1.21
N SER A 46 33.35 11.53 -1.62
CA SER A 46 33.50 11.94 -3.02
C SER A 46 33.99 10.79 -3.90
N LEU A 47 34.96 10.00 -3.40
CA LEU A 47 35.47 8.82 -4.08
C LEU A 47 34.35 7.79 -4.32
N HIS A 48 33.59 7.44 -3.29
CA HIS A 48 32.51 6.46 -3.42
C HIS A 48 31.37 6.92 -4.34
N LEU A 49 31.01 8.21 -4.29
CA LEU A 49 30.04 8.79 -5.23
C LEU A 49 30.53 8.70 -6.68
N LYS A 50 31.78 9.10 -6.92
CA LYS A 50 32.40 9.03 -8.26
C LYS A 50 32.40 7.60 -8.80
N ASN A 51 32.76 6.63 -7.97
CA ASN A 51 32.75 5.22 -8.36
C ASN A 51 31.32 4.75 -8.68
N SER A 52 30.33 5.08 -7.84
CA SER A 52 28.92 4.71 -8.05
C SER A 52 28.35 5.27 -9.36
N PHE A 53 28.74 6.49 -9.75
CA PHE A 53 28.37 7.05 -11.06
C PHE A 53 29.09 6.37 -12.22
N SER A 54 30.39 6.07 -12.07
CA SER A 54 31.16 5.40 -13.12
C SER A 54 30.70 3.96 -13.39
N GLU A 55 30.27 3.26 -12.34
CA GLU A 55 29.70 1.91 -12.37
C GLU A 55 28.24 1.90 -12.88
N ARG A 56 27.64 3.08 -13.07
CA ARG A 56 26.22 3.27 -13.43
C ARG A 56 25.25 2.65 -12.42
N GLU A 57 25.67 2.52 -11.17
CA GLU A 57 24.76 2.19 -10.06
C GLU A 57 23.80 3.35 -9.80
N LEU A 58 24.31 4.58 -9.89
CA LEU A 58 23.55 5.80 -9.70
C LEU A 58 23.57 6.64 -10.99
N ASP A 59 22.43 7.23 -11.34
CA ASP A 59 22.37 8.28 -12.36
C ASP A 59 22.51 9.65 -11.68
N GLU A 60 23.59 10.36 -11.96
CA GLU A 60 23.94 11.65 -11.37
C GLU A 60 22.79 12.68 -11.49
N LYS A 61 22.02 12.66 -12.58
CA LYS A 61 20.91 13.58 -12.79
C LYS A 61 19.69 13.29 -11.92
N SER A 62 19.61 12.09 -11.36
CA SER A 62 18.47 11.64 -10.55
C SER A 62 18.72 11.79 -9.04
N VAL A 63 19.99 11.72 -8.62
CA VAL A 63 20.37 11.68 -7.19
C VAL A 63 21.03 12.96 -6.68
N ILE A 64 21.23 13.97 -7.54
CA ILE A 64 21.81 15.27 -7.17
C ILE A 64 20.80 16.39 -7.42
N GLU A 65 20.61 17.24 -6.41
CA GLU A 65 19.82 18.47 -6.50
C GLU A 65 20.60 19.64 -5.89
N GLU A 66 20.46 20.85 -6.47
CA GLU A 66 21.10 22.06 -5.97
C GLU A 66 20.11 22.88 -5.12
N PHE A 67 20.35 22.92 -3.80
CA PHE A 67 19.57 23.74 -2.90
C PHE A 67 20.30 25.04 -2.59
N SER A 68 19.54 26.14 -2.44
CA SER A 68 20.08 27.41 -1.97
C SER A 68 20.15 27.41 -0.45
N ILE A 69 21.36 27.46 0.11
CA ILE A 69 21.61 27.57 1.54
C ILE A 69 22.08 28.99 1.86
N THR A 70 21.51 29.60 2.89
CA THR A 70 22.03 30.85 3.46
C THR A 70 23.14 30.50 4.46
N ALA A 71 24.36 30.97 4.20
CA ALA A 71 25.49 30.81 5.09
C ALA A 71 25.41 31.79 6.29
N PRO A 72 26.20 31.57 7.36
CA PRO A 72 26.22 32.45 8.53
C PRO A 72 26.59 33.91 8.22
N ASP A 73 27.24 34.15 7.08
CA ASP A 73 27.60 35.49 6.58
C ASP A 73 26.45 36.17 5.80
N GLY A 74 25.26 35.57 5.76
CA GLY A 74 24.08 36.09 5.08
C GLY A 74 24.06 35.86 3.56
N LYS A 75 25.12 35.28 2.98
CA LYS A 75 25.17 35.00 1.54
C LYS A 75 24.47 33.69 1.21
N LYS A 76 23.83 33.64 0.03
CA LYS A 76 23.20 32.44 -0.49
C LYS A 76 24.15 31.71 -1.43
N TYR A 77 24.43 30.45 -1.13
CA TYR A 77 25.23 29.56 -1.95
C TYR A 77 24.34 28.43 -2.49
N LYS A 78 24.58 28.04 -3.74
CA LYS A 78 24.03 26.79 -4.27
C LYS A 78 24.94 25.64 -3.83
N THR A 79 24.37 24.66 -3.16
CA THR A 79 25.12 23.49 -2.68
C THR A 79 24.45 22.22 -3.15
N LYS A 80 25.26 21.29 -3.68
CA LYS A 80 24.81 19.98 -4.10
C LYS A 80 24.41 19.15 -2.89
N HIS A 81 23.20 18.60 -2.95
CA HIS A 81 22.71 17.59 -2.03
C HIS A 81 22.49 16.29 -2.78
N TYR A 82 22.63 15.20 -2.03
CA TYR A 82 22.56 13.84 -2.52
C TYR A 82 21.38 13.15 -1.86
N SER A 83 20.63 12.41 -2.66
CA SER A 83 19.42 11.70 -2.24
C SER A 83 19.72 10.51 -1.33
N LEU A 84 18.67 9.90 -0.76
CA LEU A 84 18.77 8.71 0.08
C LEU A 84 19.50 7.56 -0.62
N GLU A 85 19.28 7.36 -1.92
CA GLU A 85 19.94 6.33 -2.72
C GLU A 85 21.47 6.52 -2.72
N ALA A 86 21.93 7.77 -2.90
CA ALA A 86 23.35 8.09 -2.85
C ALA A 86 23.93 7.95 -1.43
N ILE A 87 23.17 8.34 -0.40
CA ILE A 87 23.56 8.18 1.01
C ILE A 87 23.73 6.69 1.36
N ILE A 88 22.79 5.83 0.93
CA ILE A 88 22.85 4.38 1.10
C ILE A 88 24.07 3.80 0.37
N ALA A 89 24.27 4.15 -0.91
CA ALA A 89 25.38 3.65 -1.71
C ALA A 89 26.75 3.95 -1.09
N VAL A 90 26.92 5.16 -0.54
CA VAL A 90 28.12 5.54 0.22
C VAL A 90 28.20 4.77 1.53
N GLY A 91 27.12 4.70 2.31
CA GLY A 91 27.06 4.01 3.60
C GLY A 91 27.46 2.53 3.54
N TYR A 92 27.16 1.85 2.44
CA TYR A 92 27.58 0.47 2.22
C TYR A 92 29.07 0.32 1.90
N ARG A 93 29.71 1.34 1.31
CA ARG A 93 31.11 1.30 0.85
C ARG A 93 32.11 1.85 1.86
N VAL A 94 31.68 2.75 2.75
CA VAL A 94 32.54 3.31 3.79
C VAL A 94 32.96 2.26 4.80
N ASN A 95 34.27 2.15 5.03
CA ASN A 95 34.85 1.21 5.98
C ASN A 95 35.12 1.89 7.34
N THR A 96 34.06 2.27 8.03
CA THR A 96 34.13 2.88 9.37
C THR A 96 33.26 2.10 10.37
N ALA A 97 33.44 2.39 11.67
CA ALA A 97 32.57 1.83 12.70
C ALA A 97 31.10 2.22 12.46
N ARG A 98 30.83 3.48 12.10
CA ARG A 98 29.50 3.95 11.70
C ARG A 98 28.97 3.30 10.43
N GLY A 99 29.80 3.14 9.41
CA GLY A 99 29.43 2.38 8.21
C GLY A 99 29.02 0.95 8.54
N THR A 100 29.73 0.31 9.47
CA THR A 100 29.40 -1.05 9.93
C THR A 100 28.08 -1.09 10.69
N GLN A 101 27.83 -0.13 11.59
CA GLN A 101 26.55 0.01 12.29
C GLN A 101 25.39 0.25 11.32
N PHE A 102 25.58 1.15 10.34
CA PHE A 102 24.60 1.43 9.30
C PHE A 102 24.24 0.16 8.51
N ARG A 103 25.24 -0.62 8.08
CA ARG A 103 25.00 -1.88 7.37
C ARG A 103 24.27 -2.90 8.23
N ALA A 104 24.63 -3.04 9.51
CA ALA A 104 23.94 -3.93 10.44
C ALA A 104 22.47 -3.53 10.61
N TRP A 105 22.21 -2.23 10.82
CA TRP A 105 20.85 -1.67 10.90
C TRP A 105 20.06 -1.91 9.61
N ALA A 106 20.62 -1.58 8.45
CA ALA A 106 19.95 -1.76 7.16
C ALA A 106 19.64 -3.23 6.88
N THR A 107 20.57 -4.13 7.19
CA THR A 107 20.39 -5.58 7.07
C THR A 107 19.25 -6.07 7.95
N ASP A 108 19.14 -5.59 9.19
CA ASP A 108 18.05 -5.96 10.09
C ASP A 108 16.67 -5.47 9.60
N ARG A 109 16.62 -4.25 9.03
CA ARG A 109 15.39 -3.72 8.40
C ARG A 109 14.98 -4.56 7.18
N LEU A 110 15.91 -4.86 6.30
CA LEU A 110 15.67 -5.71 5.13
C LEU A 110 15.24 -7.12 5.55
N LYS A 111 15.89 -7.71 6.56
CA LYS A 111 15.53 -9.02 7.11
C LYS A 111 14.12 -9.01 7.71
N SER A 112 13.76 -7.95 8.44
CA SER A 112 12.40 -7.79 8.97
C SER A 112 11.37 -7.74 7.87
N TYR A 113 11.62 -6.97 6.80
CA TYR A 113 10.73 -6.91 5.64
C TYR A 113 10.63 -8.26 4.92
N ILE A 114 11.75 -8.93 4.65
CA ILE A 114 11.78 -10.22 3.94
C ILE A 114 11.07 -11.33 4.74
N LEU A 115 11.29 -11.41 6.06
CA LEU A 115 10.74 -12.49 6.89
C LEU A 115 9.29 -12.23 7.34
N LYS A 116 8.96 -10.98 7.68
CA LYS A 116 7.66 -10.62 8.28
C LYS A 116 6.72 -9.91 7.31
N GLY A 117 7.25 -9.38 6.21
CA GLY A 117 6.50 -8.57 5.25
C GLY A 117 6.40 -7.08 5.60
N PHE A 118 7.02 -6.61 6.68
CA PHE A 118 6.98 -5.20 7.10
C PHE A 118 8.22 -4.77 7.89
N ALA A 119 8.53 -3.47 7.86
CA ALA A 119 9.51 -2.82 8.73
C ALA A 119 8.87 -1.53 9.30
N ILE A 120 8.79 -1.42 10.62
CA ILE A 120 8.10 -0.32 11.32
C ILE A 120 9.06 0.32 12.32
N ASP A 121 9.13 1.65 12.31
CA ASP A 121 9.81 2.44 13.32
C ASP A 121 8.86 2.73 14.49
N LYS A 122 8.83 1.81 15.46
CA LYS A 122 7.90 1.88 16.60
C LYS A 122 8.20 3.06 17.50
N ASP A 123 9.48 3.34 17.77
CA ASP A 123 9.87 4.45 18.64
C ASP A 123 9.45 5.79 18.05
N ARG A 124 9.60 5.96 16.73
CA ARG A 124 9.08 7.13 16.03
C ARG A 124 7.57 7.29 16.17
N PHE A 125 6.79 6.22 16.10
CA PHE A 125 5.33 6.34 16.28
C PHE A 125 4.88 6.55 17.73
N ILE A 126 5.63 6.02 18.69
CA ILE A 126 5.29 6.17 20.13
C ILE A 126 5.73 7.53 20.68
N LYS A 127 6.90 8.02 20.26
CA LYS A 127 7.56 9.21 20.82
C LYS A 127 7.61 10.40 19.85
N GLY A 128 7.09 10.23 18.64
CA GLY A 128 7.17 11.19 17.55
C GLY A 128 6.40 12.48 17.80
N SER A 129 6.66 13.44 16.93
CA SER A 129 6.01 14.75 16.90
C SER A 129 4.61 14.68 16.25
N LYS A 130 3.85 15.77 16.29
CA LYS A 130 2.58 15.89 15.54
C LYS A 130 2.72 15.61 14.03
N PHE A 131 3.93 15.76 13.46
CA PHE A 131 4.18 15.45 12.05
C PHE A 131 4.24 13.94 11.78
N ASP A 132 4.63 13.14 12.78
CA ASP A 132 4.69 11.68 12.69
C ASP A 132 3.30 11.03 12.80
N ALA A 133 2.31 11.78 13.32
CA ALA A 133 0.90 11.35 13.36
C ALA A 133 0.34 11.09 11.96
N ARG A 134 0.74 11.87 10.95
CA ARG A 134 0.29 11.65 9.58
C ARG A 134 0.75 10.31 9.03
N TYR A 135 2.03 9.96 9.20
CA TYR A 135 2.55 8.67 8.77
C TYR A 135 1.93 7.50 9.55
N PHE A 136 1.60 7.73 10.82
CA PHE A 136 0.88 6.76 11.62
C PHE A 136 -0.57 6.56 11.12
N ASP A 137 -1.27 7.64 10.77
CA ASP A 137 -2.61 7.59 10.20
C ASP A 137 -2.61 6.89 8.83
N GLU A 138 -1.63 7.20 7.96
CA GLU A 138 -1.42 6.51 6.68
C GLU A 138 -1.16 5.01 6.88
N LEU A 139 -0.29 4.64 7.84
CA LEU A 139 -0.04 3.23 8.19
C LEU A 139 -1.31 2.54 8.73
N LEU A 140 -2.11 3.22 9.56
CA LEU A 140 -3.38 2.68 10.06
C LEU A 140 -4.38 2.47 8.92
N GLU A 141 -4.43 3.38 7.94
CA GLU A 141 -5.25 3.22 6.75
C GLU A 141 -4.80 2.03 5.89
N GLU A 142 -3.49 1.86 5.68
CA GLU A 142 -2.95 0.68 4.98
C GLU A 142 -3.28 -0.62 5.72
N ILE A 143 -3.11 -0.67 7.04
CA ILE A 143 -3.48 -1.83 7.87
C ILE A 143 -4.98 -2.11 7.74
N ARG A 144 -5.83 -1.08 7.76
CA ARG A 144 -7.27 -1.22 7.54
C ARG A 144 -7.57 -1.75 6.15
N GLU A 145 -6.88 -1.32 5.10
CA GLU A 145 -7.05 -1.83 3.74
C GLU A 145 -6.58 -3.29 3.58
N ILE A 146 -5.48 -3.67 4.23
CA ILE A 146 -5.01 -5.07 4.29
C ILE A 146 -6.06 -5.94 4.99
N ARG A 147 -6.55 -5.49 6.15
CA ARG A 147 -7.66 -6.14 6.88
C ARG A 147 -8.91 -6.21 6.03
N ALA A 148 -9.19 -5.17 5.24
CA ALA A 148 -10.32 -5.08 4.33
C ALA A 148 -10.32 -6.13 3.23
N SER A 149 -9.21 -6.84 2.98
CA SER A 149 -9.23 -7.95 2.04
C SER A 149 -10.39 -8.88 2.43
N GLU A 150 -11.35 -9.07 1.51
CA GLU A 150 -12.67 -9.64 1.81
C GLU A 150 -12.55 -11.00 2.50
N ARG A 151 -11.50 -11.76 2.15
CA ARG A 151 -11.12 -13.00 2.80
C ARG A 151 -10.75 -12.85 4.27
N MET A 152 -9.89 -11.90 4.63
CA MET A 152 -9.39 -11.75 6.00
C MET A 152 -10.49 -11.27 6.95
N VAL A 153 -11.36 -10.36 6.48
CA VAL A 153 -12.55 -9.89 7.21
C VAL A 153 -13.42 -11.06 7.67
N TYR A 154 -13.89 -11.87 6.72
CA TYR A 154 -14.79 -12.97 7.05
C TYR A 154 -14.08 -14.08 7.80
N GLN A 155 -12.81 -14.36 7.45
CA GLN A 155 -12.02 -15.39 8.12
C GLN A 155 -11.88 -15.10 9.62
N LYS A 156 -11.60 -13.85 10.00
CA LYS A 156 -11.54 -13.49 11.44
C LYS A 156 -12.87 -13.65 12.16
N ILE A 157 -13.99 -13.29 11.52
CA ILE A 157 -15.33 -13.48 12.12
C ILE A 157 -15.62 -14.99 12.28
N THR A 158 -15.25 -15.81 11.30
CA THR A 158 -15.40 -17.25 11.38
C THR A 158 -14.45 -17.89 12.40
N ASP A 159 -13.25 -17.35 12.59
CA ASP A 159 -12.29 -17.81 13.59
C ASP A 159 -12.84 -17.56 15.01
N ILE A 160 -13.47 -16.40 15.24
CA ILE A 160 -14.14 -16.13 16.51
C ILE A 160 -15.34 -17.07 16.70
N TYR A 161 -16.14 -17.30 15.66
CA TYR A 161 -17.22 -18.29 15.73
C TYR A 161 -16.69 -19.70 16.06
N ALA A 162 -15.52 -20.06 15.55
CA ALA A 162 -14.88 -21.35 15.86
C ALA A 162 -14.38 -21.47 17.30
N THR A 163 -14.32 -20.36 18.07
CA THR A 163 -14.06 -20.41 19.52
C THR A 163 -15.26 -20.88 20.34
N SER A 164 -16.41 -21.15 19.70
CA SER A 164 -17.59 -21.67 20.39
C SER A 164 -17.30 -22.99 21.10
N VAL A 165 -17.85 -23.17 22.30
CA VAL A 165 -17.70 -24.40 23.08
C VAL A 165 -18.26 -25.62 22.35
N ASP A 166 -19.33 -25.42 21.59
CA ASP A 166 -20.03 -26.44 20.80
C ASP A 166 -19.67 -26.38 19.31
N TYR A 167 -18.57 -25.74 18.94
CA TYR A 167 -18.18 -25.59 17.53
C TYR A 167 -18.08 -26.95 16.83
N SER A 168 -18.77 -27.06 15.69
CA SER A 168 -18.70 -28.22 14.81
C SER A 168 -18.64 -27.78 13.35
N PRO A 169 -17.51 -28.00 12.63
CA PRO A 169 -17.36 -27.55 11.24
C PRO A 169 -18.32 -28.26 10.27
N ARG A 170 -18.93 -29.37 10.69
CA ARG A 170 -19.89 -30.16 9.89
C ARG A 170 -21.35 -29.88 10.27
N SER A 171 -21.60 -28.97 11.19
CA SER A 171 -22.95 -28.61 11.62
C SER A 171 -23.66 -27.73 10.57
N VAL A 172 -24.97 -27.91 10.45
CA VAL A 172 -25.82 -27.09 9.57
C VAL A 172 -25.81 -25.63 10.02
N GLU A 173 -25.66 -25.40 11.33
CA GLU A 173 -25.53 -24.09 11.95
C GLU A 173 -24.28 -23.36 11.47
N THR A 174 -23.13 -24.05 11.42
CA THR A 174 -21.86 -23.47 10.92
C THR A 174 -21.95 -23.17 9.42
N GLU A 175 -22.46 -24.10 8.62
CA GLU A 175 -22.65 -23.90 7.18
C GLU A 175 -23.56 -22.69 6.92
N ARG A 176 -24.68 -22.59 7.65
CA ARG A 176 -25.60 -21.45 7.56
C ARG A 176 -24.93 -20.15 7.99
N PHE A 177 -24.17 -20.15 9.09
CA PHE A 177 -23.48 -18.95 9.56
C PHE A 177 -22.47 -18.46 8.52
N PHE A 178 -21.60 -19.33 8.00
CA PHE A 178 -20.61 -18.97 6.98
C PHE A 178 -21.26 -18.52 5.67
N ALA A 179 -22.36 -19.15 5.25
CA ALA A 179 -23.09 -18.75 4.06
C ALA A 179 -23.82 -17.39 4.19
N THR A 180 -24.14 -16.95 5.41
CA THR A 180 -24.96 -15.75 5.64
C THR A 180 -24.17 -14.55 6.14
N VAL A 181 -23.04 -14.73 6.83
CA VAL A 181 -22.26 -13.64 7.43
C VAL A 181 -21.83 -12.59 6.40
N GLN A 182 -21.36 -13.02 5.23
CA GLN A 182 -20.96 -12.11 4.15
C GLN A 182 -22.14 -11.28 3.65
N ASN A 183 -23.30 -11.91 3.44
CA ASN A 183 -24.48 -11.21 2.96
C ASN A 183 -25.06 -10.25 4.01
N LYS A 184 -25.00 -10.60 5.30
CA LYS A 184 -25.43 -9.69 6.38
C LYS A 184 -24.58 -8.42 6.43
N LEU A 185 -23.26 -8.56 6.31
CA LEU A 185 -22.34 -7.41 6.34
C LEU A 185 -22.46 -6.54 5.08
N HIS A 186 -22.54 -7.14 3.89
CA HIS A 186 -22.81 -6.38 2.66
C HIS A 186 -24.15 -5.65 2.73
N PHE A 187 -25.18 -6.32 3.26
CA PHE A 187 -26.51 -5.73 3.37
C PHE A 187 -26.57 -4.58 4.37
N ALA A 188 -25.90 -4.70 5.52
CA ALA A 188 -25.80 -3.61 6.49
C ALA A 188 -25.30 -2.31 5.84
N ILE A 189 -24.28 -2.41 4.99
CA ILE A 189 -23.65 -1.24 4.37
C ILE A 189 -24.40 -0.75 3.12
N THR A 190 -24.91 -1.68 2.30
CA THR A 190 -25.40 -1.35 0.93
C THR A 190 -26.89 -1.55 0.71
N GLY A 191 -27.59 -2.16 1.68
CA GLY A 191 -28.96 -2.66 1.52
C GLY A 191 -29.09 -3.81 0.51
N LYS A 192 -27.97 -4.42 0.10
CA LYS A 192 -27.90 -5.48 -0.92
C LYS A 192 -27.02 -6.64 -0.46
N THR A 193 -27.42 -7.85 -0.84
CA THR A 193 -26.57 -9.04 -0.75
C THR A 193 -25.42 -9.00 -1.76
N ALA A 194 -24.40 -9.85 -1.59
CA ALA A 194 -23.27 -9.93 -2.51
C ALA A 194 -23.71 -10.17 -3.96
N ALA A 195 -24.68 -11.07 -4.16
CA ALA A 195 -25.25 -11.36 -5.48
C ALA A 195 -25.96 -10.12 -6.08
N GLU A 196 -26.76 -9.41 -5.29
CA GLU A 196 -27.46 -8.20 -5.73
C GLU A 196 -26.50 -7.04 -6.04
N ILE A 197 -25.39 -6.91 -5.30
CA ILE A 197 -24.33 -5.94 -5.60
C ILE A 197 -23.75 -6.24 -6.99
N ILE A 198 -23.30 -7.48 -7.23
CA ILE A 198 -22.71 -7.89 -8.51
C ILE A 198 -23.71 -7.66 -9.64
N THR A 199 -24.94 -8.16 -9.51
CA THR A 199 -25.98 -8.01 -10.54
C THR A 199 -26.32 -6.56 -10.84
N SER A 200 -26.34 -5.68 -9.84
CA SER A 200 -26.73 -4.28 -10.05
C SER A 200 -25.59 -3.37 -10.50
N ARG A 201 -24.32 -3.77 -10.31
CA ARG A 201 -23.15 -2.91 -10.58
C ARG A 201 -22.24 -3.42 -11.68
N ALA A 202 -22.28 -4.71 -12.03
CA ALA A 202 -21.51 -5.24 -13.14
C ALA A 202 -22.11 -4.80 -14.47
N ASP A 203 -21.51 -3.78 -15.10
CA ASP A 203 -21.93 -3.31 -16.42
C ASP A 203 -20.73 -3.09 -17.35
N LYS A 204 -20.79 -3.70 -18.53
CA LYS A 204 -19.79 -3.57 -19.60
C LYS A 204 -19.63 -2.14 -20.13
N SER A 205 -20.64 -1.30 -19.94
CA SER A 205 -20.64 0.08 -20.41
C SER A 205 -19.85 1.02 -19.50
N GLU A 206 -19.76 0.67 -18.21
CA GLU A 206 -19.07 1.44 -17.19
C GLU A 206 -17.54 1.27 -17.27
N PRO A 207 -16.76 2.28 -16.84
CA PRO A 207 -15.32 2.12 -16.65
C PRO A 207 -15.03 0.92 -15.74
N HIS A 208 -14.08 0.09 -16.14
CA HIS A 208 -13.67 -1.09 -15.37
C HIS A 208 -14.83 -2.05 -15.03
N MET A 209 -15.90 -2.05 -15.84
CA MET A 209 -17.12 -2.80 -15.58
C MET A 209 -17.90 -2.42 -14.31
N GLY A 210 -17.67 -1.22 -13.77
CA GLY A 210 -18.20 -0.82 -12.46
C GLY A 210 -17.38 -1.31 -11.27
N LEU A 211 -16.25 -2.00 -11.51
CA LEU A 211 -15.30 -2.34 -10.45
C LEU A 211 -14.57 -1.08 -9.97
N THR A 212 -14.49 -0.89 -8.67
CA THR A 212 -13.73 0.18 -8.02
C THR A 212 -12.33 -0.27 -7.62
N THR A 213 -12.13 -1.59 -7.41
CA THR A 213 -10.85 -2.22 -7.11
C THR A 213 -10.81 -3.66 -7.66
N TRP A 214 -9.63 -4.20 -7.92
CA TRP A 214 -9.40 -5.58 -8.38
C TRP A 214 -7.94 -5.95 -8.16
N ARG A 215 -7.58 -7.22 -8.34
CA ARG A 215 -6.24 -7.74 -8.00
C ARG A 215 -5.07 -6.94 -8.59
N LYS A 216 -5.23 -6.38 -9.79
CA LYS A 216 -4.20 -5.61 -10.48
C LYS A 216 -4.57 -4.13 -10.65
N ALA A 217 -5.49 -3.62 -9.82
CA ALA A 217 -5.90 -2.23 -9.89
C ALA A 217 -4.74 -1.26 -9.60
N PRO A 218 -4.78 -0.03 -10.14
CA PRO A 218 -5.68 0.44 -11.20
C PRO A 218 -5.15 0.15 -12.62
N LYS A 219 -3.94 -0.40 -12.76
CA LYS A 219 -3.20 -0.42 -14.04
C LYS A 219 -3.22 -1.75 -14.80
N GLY A 220 -3.68 -2.84 -14.17
CA GLY A 220 -3.70 -4.17 -14.78
C GLY A 220 -5.09 -4.60 -15.24
N LYS A 221 -5.12 -5.66 -16.06
CA LYS A 221 -6.35 -6.24 -16.59
C LYS A 221 -7.25 -6.78 -15.48
N ILE A 222 -8.56 -6.61 -15.66
CA ILE A 222 -9.61 -7.30 -14.90
C ILE A 222 -9.64 -8.76 -15.34
N LEU A 223 -9.64 -9.66 -14.36
CA LEU A 223 -9.72 -11.10 -14.56
C LEU A 223 -11.15 -11.62 -14.27
N PRO A 224 -11.54 -12.79 -14.81
CA PRO A 224 -12.83 -13.40 -14.50
C PRO A 224 -13.04 -13.69 -13.01
N SER A 225 -11.96 -13.85 -12.24
CA SER A 225 -12.05 -14.00 -10.79
C SER A 225 -12.46 -12.70 -10.10
N ASP A 226 -12.14 -11.54 -10.66
CA ASP A 226 -12.37 -10.24 -10.03
C ASP A 226 -13.85 -9.82 -10.09
N ILE A 227 -14.56 -10.20 -11.17
CA ILE A 227 -15.98 -9.86 -11.39
C ILE A 227 -16.95 -10.68 -10.50
N ARG A 228 -16.46 -11.76 -9.89
CA ARG A 228 -17.24 -12.65 -9.00
C ARG A 228 -17.26 -12.18 -7.54
N ILE A 229 -16.50 -11.12 -7.23
CA ILE A 229 -16.24 -10.63 -5.87
C ILE A 229 -17.04 -9.35 -5.65
N ALA A 230 -18.04 -9.39 -4.77
CA ALA A 230 -18.93 -8.25 -4.51
C ALA A 230 -18.19 -7.03 -3.96
N LYS A 231 -17.19 -7.22 -3.09
CA LYS A 231 -16.36 -6.12 -2.54
C LYS A 231 -15.76 -5.25 -3.65
N ASN A 232 -15.36 -5.85 -4.76
CA ASN A 232 -14.69 -5.13 -5.85
C ASN A 232 -15.59 -4.09 -6.53
N TYR A 233 -16.91 -4.13 -6.29
CA TYR A 233 -17.89 -3.17 -6.79
C TYR A 233 -18.30 -2.12 -5.76
N LEU A 234 -17.78 -2.18 -4.53
CA LEU A 234 -18.12 -1.22 -3.45
C LEU A 234 -17.42 0.12 -3.66
N SER A 235 -18.11 1.23 -3.39
CA SER A 235 -17.48 2.56 -3.39
C SER A 235 -16.39 2.67 -2.30
N LYS A 236 -15.54 3.69 -2.38
CA LYS A 236 -14.52 3.91 -1.33
C LYS A 236 -15.17 4.13 0.04
N GLU A 237 -16.29 4.83 0.07
CA GLU A 237 -17.06 5.12 1.26
C GLU A 237 -17.70 3.85 1.83
N GLU A 238 -18.32 3.02 1.00
CA GLU A 238 -18.91 1.74 1.41
C GLU A 238 -17.83 0.77 1.92
N LEU A 239 -16.68 0.71 1.24
CA LEU A 239 -15.54 -0.08 1.72
C LEU A 239 -15.05 0.40 3.08
N LYS A 240 -14.93 1.71 3.27
CA LYS A 240 -14.53 2.30 4.55
C LYS A 240 -15.52 1.95 5.66
N GLN A 241 -16.82 2.04 5.39
CA GLN A 241 -17.88 1.67 6.34
C GLN A 241 -17.86 0.16 6.66
N LEU A 242 -17.72 -0.69 5.64
CA LEU A 242 -17.60 -2.14 5.81
C LEU A 242 -16.39 -2.51 6.68
N ASN A 243 -15.25 -1.87 6.47
CA ASN A 243 -14.07 -2.11 7.29
C ASN A 243 -14.29 -1.68 8.73
N HIS A 244 -14.92 -0.52 8.92
CA HIS A 244 -15.17 0.02 10.25
C HIS A 244 -16.11 -0.87 11.07
N ILE A 245 -17.23 -1.31 10.47
CA ILE A 245 -18.20 -2.17 11.17
C ILE A 245 -17.59 -3.54 11.52
N VAL A 246 -16.73 -4.08 10.65
CA VAL A 246 -16.01 -5.32 10.89
C VAL A 246 -15.02 -5.16 12.03
N ASP A 247 -14.17 -4.11 12.00
CA ASP A 247 -13.19 -3.86 13.06
C ASP A 247 -13.91 -3.70 14.41
N MET A 248 -14.99 -2.92 14.47
CA MET A 248 -15.81 -2.76 15.68
C MET A 248 -16.41 -4.09 16.18
N TYR A 249 -16.87 -4.95 15.26
CA TYR A 249 -17.40 -6.26 15.63
C TYR A 249 -16.31 -7.17 16.19
N LEU A 250 -15.13 -7.19 15.55
CA LEU A 250 -13.98 -7.98 16.00
C LEU A 250 -13.52 -7.52 17.39
N ASP A 251 -13.36 -6.22 17.62
CA ASP A 251 -12.98 -5.68 18.92
C ASP A 251 -14.02 -6.03 20.00
N HIS A 252 -15.31 -5.91 19.68
CA HIS A 252 -16.38 -6.30 20.59
C HIS A 252 -16.32 -7.80 20.91
N ALA A 253 -16.07 -8.64 19.91
CA ALA A 253 -16.03 -10.08 20.06
C ALA A 253 -14.79 -10.56 20.83
N GLU A 254 -13.62 -9.99 20.55
CA GLU A 254 -12.39 -10.17 21.34
C GLU A 254 -12.59 -9.75 22.80
N PHE A 255 -13.29 -8.64 23.05
CA PHE A 255 -13.63 -8.21 24.40
C PHE A 255 -14.58 -9.17 25.13
N GLN A 256 -15.55 -9.80 24.43
CA GLN A 256 -16.38 -10.82 25.07
C GLN A 256 -15.56 -12.08 25.41
N ALA A 257 -14.66 -12.50 24.51
CA ALA A 257 -13.78 -13.64 24.71
C ALA A 257 -12.79 -13.42 25.88
N SER A 258 -12.19 -12.24 25.98
CA SER A 258 -11.22 -11.91 27.04
C SER A 258 -11.83 -11.91 28.45
N ARG A 259 -13.15 -11.71 28.56
CA ARG A 259 -13.88 -11.82 29.84
C ARG A 259 -14.22 -13.26 30.25
N GLY A 260 -13.71 -14.25 29.53
CA GLY A 260 -13.91 -15.67 29.85
C GLY A 260 -15.37 -16.13 29.74
N ARG A 261 -16.21 -15.39 28.99
CA ARG A 261 -17.60 -15.80 28.75
C ARG A 261 -17.59 -16.94 27.75
N LEU A 262 -18.02 -18.11 28.21
CA LEU A 262 -18.28 -19.24 27.33
C LEU A 262 -19.40 -18.86 26.36
N MET A 263 -19.13 -19.08 25.07
CA MET A 263 -20.01 -18.74 23.97
C MET A 263 -20.35 -20.00 23.18
N HIS A 264 -21.61 -20.18 22.83
CA HIS A 264 -22.04 -21.18 21.87
C HIS A 264 -22.16 -20.61 20.46
N MET A 265 -22.19 -21.48 19.45
CA MET A 265 -22.36 -21.10 18.04
C MET A 265 -23.59 -20.19 17.83
N ARG A 266 -24.70 -20.51 18.50
CA ARG A 266 -25.93 -19.70 18.45
C ARG A 266 -25.76 -18.30 19.05
N ASP A 267 -24.92 -18.18 20.09
CA ASP A 267 -24.72 -16.93 20.80
C ASP A 267 -23.92 -15.96 19.93
N TRP A 268 -22.92 -16.46 19.19
CA TRP A 268 -22.17 -15.64 18.23
C TRP A 268 -23.05 -15.16 17.07
N ALA A 269 -23.91 -16.04 16.53
CA ALA A 269 -24.85 -15.65 15.49
C ALA A 269 -25.82 -14.56 15.98
N ALA A 270 -26.38 -14.72 17.18
CA ALA A 270 -27.27 -13.73 17.78
C ALA A 270 -26.55 -12.42 18.14
N ARG A 271 -25.28 -12.49 18.57
CA ARG A 271 -24.48 -11.30 18.88
C ARG A 271 -24.14 -10.49 17.64
N LEU A 272 -23.86 -11.13 16.51
CA LEU A 272 -23.65 -10.43 15.24
C LEU A 272 -24.90 -9.63 14.87
N ASP A 273 -26.08 -10.24 14.95
CA ASP A 273 -27.34 -9.57 14.64
C ASP A 273 -27.62 -8.43 15.62
N ALA A 274 -27.43 -8.66 16.92
CA ALA A 274 -27.57 -7.62 17.94
C ALA A 274 -26.59 -6.46 17.73
N PHE A 275 -25.35 -6.76 17.33
CA PHE A 275 -24.32 -5.76 17.05
C PHE A 275 -24.69 -4.90 15.84
N LEU A 276 -25.14 -5.50 14.74
CA LEU A 276 -25.59 -4.75 13.56
C LEU A 276 -26.77 -3.85 13.92
N LYS A 277 -27.76 -4.37 14.64
CA LYS A 277 -28.92 -3.59 15.10
C LYS A 277 -28.52 -2.43 16.02
N PHE A 278 -27.59 -2.67 16.94
CA PHE A 278 -27.11 -1.65 17.88
C PHE A 278 -26.42 -0.48 17.15
N ASN A 279 -25.74 -0.75 16.04
CA ASN A 279 -25.12 0.27 15.20
C ASN A 279 -26.07 0.84 14.13
N GLU A 280 -27.39 0.76 14.37
CA GLU A 280 -28.45 1.29 13.51
C GLU A 280 -28.41 0.77 12.06
N GLN A 281 -27.89 -0.45 11.87
CA GLN A 281 -27.86 -1.08 10.55
C GLN A 281 -29.08 -1.97 10.31
N ASP A 282 -29.55 -1.99 9.07
CA ASP A 282 -30.57 -2.93 8.64
C ASP A 282 -30.00 -4.35 8.59
N ILE A 283 -30.79 -5.32 9.09
CA ILE A 283 -30.41 -6.73 9.08
C ILE A 283 -31.12 -7.42 7.92
N LEU A 284 -30.34 -8.13 7.10
CA LEU A 284 -30.87 -8.95 6.02
C LEU A 284 -31.90 -9.96 6.55
N GLN A 285 -33.14 -9.81 6.10
CA GLN A 285 -34.21 -10.77 6.32
C GLN A 285 -34.24 -11.78 5.16
N GLY A 286 -33.99 -13.05 5.45
CA GLY A 286 -33.98 -14.12 4.44
C GLY A 286 -32.66 -14.24 3.66
N LYS A 287 -32.74 -14.62 2.38
CA LYS A 287 -31.57 -14.96 1.53
C LYS A 287 -31.24 -13.91 0.45
N GLY A 288 -31.99 -12.81 0.39
CA GLY A 288 -31.94 -11.86 -0.74
C GLY A 288 -32.81 -12.29 -1.92
N LYS A 289 -32.83 -11.47 -2.98
CA LYS A 289 -33.69 -11.67 -4.17
C LYS A 289 -32.98 -12.36 -5.33
N VAL A 290 -31.64 -12.38 -5.35
CA VAL A 290 -30.83 -12.88 -6.46
C VAL A 290 -29.91 -13.99 -5.97
N SER A 291 -29.83 -15.11 -6.72
CA SER A 291 -28.90 -16.20 -6.41
C SER A 291 -27.48 -15.88 -6.88
N HIS A 292 -26.49 -16.47 -6.22
CA HIS A 292 -25.08 -16.29 -6.56
C HIS A 292 -24.79 -16.70 -8.01
N ASP A 293 -25.29 -17.85 -8.45
CA ASP A 293 -25.05 -18.37 -9.80
C ASP A 293 -25.59 -17.45 -10.89
N VAL A 294 -26.79 -16.87 -10.67
CA VAL A 294 -27.38 -15.89 -11.59
C VAL A 294 -26.54 -14.62 -11.65
N ALA A 295 -26.08 -14.12 -10.50
CA ALA A 295 -25.25 -12.93 -10.44
C ALA A 295 -23.92 -13.12 -11.17
N VAL A 296 -23.25 -14.26 -10.97
CA VAL A 296 -21.99 -14.61 -11.65
C VAL A 296 -22.20 -14.74 -13.16
N ALA A 297 -23.23 -15.46 -13.60
CA ALA A 297 -23.50 -15.64 -15.03
C ALA A 297 -23.76 -14.30 -15.74
N LEU A 298 -24.48 -13.38 -15.09
CA LEU A 298 -24.69 -12.03 -15.60
C LEU A 298 -23.38 -11.25 -15.70
N ALA A 299 -22.57 -11.24 -14.63
CA ALA A 299 -21.28 -10.56 -14.63
C ALA A 299 -20.32 -11.09 -15.71
N GLU A 300 -20.30 -12.41 -15.92
CA GLU A 300 -19.50 -13.05 -16.96
C GLU A 300 -19.93 -12.64 -18.37
N LYS A 301 -21.24 -12.55 -18.62
CA LYS A 301 -21.78 -12.03 -19.88
C LYS A 301 -21.34 -10.58 -20.14
N HIS A 302 -21.35 -9.72 -19.12
CA HIS A 302 -20.82 -8.36 -19.24
C HIS A 302 -19.29 -8.39 -19.49
N TYR A 303 -18.57 -9.30 -18.83
CA TYR A 303 -17.11 -9.42 -18.96
C TYR A 303 -16.67 -9.85 -20.35
N GLU A 304 -17.35 -10.81 -20.97
CA GLU A 304 -17.02 -11.25 -22.34
C GLU A 304 -17.07 -10.09 -23.33
N SER A 305 -18.07 -9.21 -23.19
CA SER A 305 -18.19 -8.01 -24.01
C SER A 305 -17.09 -6.98 -23.69
N PHE A 306 -16.82 -6.75 -22.40
CA PHE A 306 -15.84 -5.77 -21.95
C PHE A 306 -14.40 -6.16 -22.26
N ARG A 307 -14.05 -7.46 -22.16
CA ARG A 307 -12.71 -7.99 -22.36
C ARG A 307 -12.15 -7.63 -23.74
N ILE A 308 -12.99 -7.64 -24.77
CA ILE A 308 -12.61 -7.25 -26.13
C ILE A 308 -12.09 -5.80 -26.15
N THR A 309 -12.79 -4.89 -25.48
CA THR A 309 -12.40 -3.48 -25.37
C THR A 309 -11.16 -3.30 -24.49
N GLN A 310 -11.08 -4.04 -23.37
CA GLN A 310 -9.92 -4.03 -22.49
C GLN A 310 -8.66 -4.49 -23.22
N ASP A 311 -8.72 -5.60 -23.94
CA ASP A 311 -7.56 -6.18 -24.63
C ASP A 311 -7.03 -5.28 -25.73
N ARG A 312 -7.91 -4.55 -26.43
CA ARG A 312 -7.52 -3.55 -27.43
C ARG A 312 -6.85 -2.32 -26.83
N ARG A 313 -7.24 -1.92 -25.62
CA ARG A 313 -6.72 -0.72 -24.94
C ARG A 313 -5.51 -0.99 -24.07
N PHE A 314 -5.31 -2.25 -23.65
CA PHE A 314 -4.22 -2.61 -22.77
C PHE A 314 -2.88 -2.55 -23.48
N GLU A 315 -1.91 -1.89 -22.84
CA GLU A 315 -0.54 -1.76 -23.33
C GLU A 315 0.40 -2.44 -22.33
N SER A 316 1.10 -3.47 -22.78
CA SER A 316 2.11 -4.18 -21.97
C SER A 316 3.39 -3.37 -21.80
N ASP A 317 4.22 -3.79 -20.85
CA ASP A 317 5.60 -3.33 -20.70
C ASP A 317 6.43 -3.55 -21.98
N PHE A 318 6.25 -4.69 -22.65
CA PHE A 318 6.82 -4.95 -23.97
C PHE A 318 6.35 -3.93 -25.02
N ASP A 319 5.04 -3.66 -25.10
CA ASP A 319 4.48 -2.69 -26.05
C ASP A 319 5.04 -1.27 -25.81
N ARG A 320 5.19 -0.89 -24.54
CA ARG A 320 5.82 0.38 -24.14
C ARG A 320 7.27 0.44 -24.57
N GLU A 321 8.02 -0.64 -24.36
CA GLU A 321 9.44 -0.68 -24.70
C GLU A 321 9.65 -0.65 -26.23
N VAL A 322 8.84 -1.40 -26.98
CA VAL A 322 8.83 -1.35 -28.46
C VAL A 322 8.49 0.06 -28.95
N LYS A 323 7.51 0.75 -28.33
CA LYS A 323 7.21 2.15 -28.67
C LYS A 323 8.37 3.08 -28.38
N LYS A 324 9.05 2.95 -27.23
CA LYS A 324 10.25 3.76 -26.91
C LYS A 324 11.35 3.52 -27.94
N LEU A 325 11.64 2.27 -28.27
CA LEU A 325 12.65 1.90 -29.27
C LEU A 325 12.33 2.49 -30.64
N ARG A 326 11.07 2.39 -31.10
CA ARG A 326 10.61 3.01 -32.36
C ARG A 326 10.72 4.54 -32.35
N VAL A 327 10.45 5.19 -31.22
CA VAL A 327 10.63 6.64 -31.07
C VAL A 327 12.12 7.02 -31.13
N LEU A 328 12.99 6.22 -30.51
CA LEU A 328 14.45 6.39 -30.56
C LEU A 328 14.99 6.21 -31.99
N GLU A 329 14.51 5.22 -32.74
CA GLU A 329 14.85 5.00 -34.15
C GLU A 329 14.38 6.16 -35.06
N LYS A 330 13.16 6.67 -34.84
CA LYS A 330 12.67 7.86 -35.55
C LYS A 330 13.51 9.10 -35.23
N LYS A 331 13.89 9.31 -33.97
CA LYS A 331 14.78 10.42 -33.59
C LYS A 331 16.18 10.27 -34.21
N LYS A 332 16.74 9.05 -34.24
CA LYS A 332 18.03 8.78 -34.90
C LYS A 332 17.97 9.06 -36.41
N SER A 333 16.94 8.59 -37.12
CA SER A 333 16.78 8.83 -38.56
C SER A 333 16.55 10.31 -38.92
N LEU A 334 15.86 11.07 -38.07
CA LEU A 334 15.70 12.53 -38.23
C LEU A 334 17.01 13.30 -37.95
N SER A 335 17.84 12.82 -37.02
CA SER A 335 19.14 13.43 -36.74
C SER A 335 20.20 13.14 -37.81
N GLY A 336 20.15 11.95 -38.44
CA GLY A 336 21.00 11.59 -39.58
C GLY A 336 20.70 12.42 -40.83
N LYS A 337 19.40 12.61 -41.17
CA LYS A 337 18.99 13.43 -42.32
C LYS A 337 19.32 14.93 -42.19
N LYS A 338 19.53 15.46 -40.97
CA LYS A 338 20.01 16.84 -40.78
C LYS A 338 21.51 16.97 -41.04
N LYS A 339 22.32 15.92 -40.81
CA LYS A 339 23.76 15.94 -41.11
C LYS A 339 24.04 15.88 -42.62
N ASP A 340 23.29 15.08 -43.37
CA ASP A 340 23.46 14.97 -44.84
C ASP A 340 22.97 16.19 -45.64
N LYS A 341 22.15 17.07 -45.06
CA LYS A 341 21.73 18.33 -45.71
C LYS A 341 22.64 19.53 -45.40
N SER A 342 23.74 19.29 -44.68
CA SER A 342 24.69 20.32 -44.24
C SER A 342 26.08 20.15 -44.89
N GLN A 343 26.19 19.33 -45.93
CA GLN A 343 27.41 19.16 -46.74
C GLN A 343 27.16 19.62 -48.17
#